data_AF-A5L847-F1
#
_entry.id   AF-A5L847-F1
#
_cell.length_a   1.000
_cell.length_b   1.000
_cell.length_c   1.000
_cell.angle_alpha   90.00
_cell.angle_beta   90.00
_cell.angle_gamma   90.00
#
_symmetry.space_group_name_H-M   'P 1'
#
loop_
_entity.id
_entity.type
_entity.pdbx_description
1 polymer ?
#
loop_
_entity_poly.entity_id
_entity_poly.type
_entity_poly.pdbx_seq_one_letter_code
_entity_poly.pdbx_strand_id
1 'polypeptide(L)'
;MTVVYDLVSGQLIWVDHGRTSNVLINFFEQLSPQTRDGIQAVSMDMGQSYQSAVRNALPNADIVFDRFHVMQNYSLLIRKERNKAFRKGTHDEKKMLKGTLFLLLKNAPKLSDKQSDRLDDWLFSA
;
A
#
# COMPACT_ATOMS: atom_id res chain seq x y z
N MET A 1 -9.52 5.29 15.81
CA MET A 1 -9.00 4.07 16.42
C MET A 1 -7.67 3.79 15.78
N THR A 2 -6.63 3.70 16.60
CA THR A 2 -5.27 3.25 16.28
C THR A 2 -5.11 1.90 16.94
N VAL A 3 -4.54 0.93 16.22
CA VAL A 3 -4.35 -0.43 16.68
C VAL A 3 -2.89 -0.78 16.45
N VAL A 4 -2.21 -1.27 17.48
CA VAL A 4 -0.85 -1.80 17.40
C VAL A 4 -0.90 -3.27 17.74
N TYR A 5 -0.34 -4.09 16.87
CA TYR A 5 -0.31 -5.53 17.03
C TYR A 5 1.03 -6.08 16.57
N ASP A 6 1.39 -7.24 17.09
CA ASP A 6 2.56 -7.98 16.66
C ASP A 6 2.31 -8.58 15.27
N LEU A 7 3.18 -8.26 14.30
CA LEU A 7 2.96 -8.65 12.91
C LEU A 7 3.13 -10.16 12.66
N VAL A 8 3.84 -10.88 13.53
CA VAL A 8 4.15 -12.30 13.38
C VAL A 8 3.06 -13.17 14.00
N SER A 9 2.71 -12.88 15.26
CA SER A 9 1.72 -13.62 16.04
C SER A 9 0.30 -13.13 15.83
N GLY A 10 0.11 -11.90 15.36
CA GLY A 10 -1.20 -11.24 15.25
C GLY A 10 -1.77 -10.79 16.60
N GLN A 11 -0.99 -10.86 17.68
CA GLN A 11 -1.44 -10.45 19.01
C GLN A 11 -1.68 -8.94 19.07
N LEU A 12 -2.85 -8.54 19.57
CA LEU A 12 -3.14 -7.15 19.89
C LEU A 12 -2.26 -6.69 21.06
N ILE A 13 -1.41 -5.69 20.82
CA ILE A 13 -0.53 -5.10 21.84
C ILE A 13 -1.20 -3.89 22.49
N TRP A 14 -1.83 -3.05 21.68
CA TRP A 14 -2.36 -1.77 22.14
C TRP A 14 -3.48 -1.23 21.25
N VAL A 15 -4.42 -0.50 21.84
CA VAL A 15 -5.55 0.12 21.14
C VAL A 15 -5.92 1.45 21.79
N ASP A 16 -6.20 2.46 20.98
CA ASP A 16 -6.71 3.74 21.47
C ASP A 16 -7.52 4.49 20.40
N HIS A 17 -8.34 5.44 20.81
CA HIS A 17 -9.13 6.28 19.95
C HIS A 17 -8.29 7.34 19.23
N GLY A 18 -8.77 7.79 18.05
CA GLY A 18 -8.03 8.71 17.18
C GLY A 18 -7.18 8.03 16.11
N ARG A 19 -6.58 8.83 15.23
CA ARG A 19 -5.74 8.43 14.08
C ARG A 19 -4.60 9.45 13.86
N THR A 20 -4.20 10.13 14.91
CA THR A 20 -3.20 11.21 14.86
C THR A 20 -1.83 10.69 15.28
N SER A 21 -0.78 11.42 14.90
CA SER A 21 0.59 11.15 15.35
C SER A 21 0.70 11.11 16.87
N ASN A 22 0.03 12.01 17.58
CA ASN A 22 0.03 12.05 19.05
C ASN A 22 -0.44 10.73 19.68
N VAL A 23 -1.47 10.09 19.12
CA VAL A 23 -1.97 8.82 19.65
C VAL A 23 -0.88 7.75 19.58
N LEU A 24 -0.12 7.71 18.49
CA LEU A 24 0.99 6.76 18.35
C LEU A 24 2.20 7.12 19.22
N ILE A 25 2.48 8.41 19.43
CA ILE A 25 3.53 8.88 20.34
C ILE A 25 3.22 8.42 21.78
N ASN A 26 1.97 8.57 22.23
CA ASN A 26 1.55 8.12 23.57
C ASN A 26 1.80 6.62 23.77
N PHE A 27 1.64 5.81 22.73
CA PHE A 27 1.98 4.38 22.79
C PHE A 27 3.50 4.19 22.99
N PHE A 28 4.34 4.88 22.23
CA PHE A 28 5.79 4.76 22.36
C PHE A 28 6.31 5.24 23.72
N GLU A 29 5.70 6.25 24.32
CA GLU A 29 6.06 6.72 25.67
C GLU A 29 5.77 5.70 26.78
N GLN A 30 4.85 4.76 26.54
CA GLN A 30 4.56 3.66 27.48
C GLN A 30 5.58 2.52 27.39
N LEU A 31 6.38 2.46 26.32
CA LEU A 31 7.39 1.43 26.13
C LEU A 31 8.68 1.76 26.89
N SER A 32 9.28 0.73 27.51
CA SER A 32 10.61 0.90 28.08
C SER A 32 11.63 1.27 26.99
N PRO A 33 12.69 2.03 27.32
CA PRO A 33 13.74 2.36 26.35
C PRO A 33 14.31 1.12 25.66
N GLN A 34 14.54 0.04 26.40
CA GLN A 34 15.03 -1.23 25.87
C GLN A 34 14.08 -1.86 24.85
N THR A 35 12.77 -1.74 25.07
CA THR A 35 11.78 -2.24 24.11
C THR A 35 11.79 -1.39 22.84
N ARG A 36 11.84 -0.06 22.97
CA ARG A 36 11.90 0.86 21.82
C ARG A 36 13.12 0.62 20.96
N ASP A 37 14.29 0.49 21.59
CA ASP A 37 15.55 0.24 20.89
C ASP A 37 15.60 -1.15 20.24
N GLY A 38 14.80 -2.10 20.74
CA GLY A 38 14.67 -3.44 20.18
C GLY A 38 13.72 -3.54 18.98
N ILE A 39 12.91 -2.52 18.70
CA ILE A 39 12.01 -2.52 17.54
C ILE A 39 12.82 -2.31 16.26
N GLN A 40 12.86 -3.33 15.41
CA GLN A 40 13.61 -3.29 14.15
C GLN A 40 12.80 -2.73 12.98
N ALA A 41 11.48 -2.91 12.98
CA ALA A 41 10.62 -2.45 11.91
C ALA A 41 9.20 -2.14 12.41
N VAL A 42 8.54 -1.18 11.77
CA VAL A 42 7.14 -0.83 12.00
C VAL A 42 6.39 -0.88 10.67
N SER A 43 5.41 -1.78 10.59
CA SER A 43 4.48 -1.83 9.45
C SER A 43 3.33 -0.85 9.66
N MET A 44 3.09 0.05 8.70
CA MET A 44 2.15 1.15 8.88
C MET A 44 1.60 1.71 7.57
N ASP A 45 0.55 2.54 7.68
CA ASP A 45 0.05 3.34 6.55
C ASP A 45 1.05 4.45 6.15
N MET A 46 0.96 4.93 4.92
CA MET A 46 1.84 5.91 4.28
C MET A 46 1.65 7.35 4.78
N GLY A 47 0.78 7.60 5.76
CA GLY A 47 0.52 8.93 6.28
C GLY A 47 1.76 9.60 6.90
N GLN A 48 2.08 10.82 6.45
CA GLN A 48 3.27 11.57 6.90
C GLN A 48 3.30 11.81 8.42
N SER A 49 2.14 12.05 9.04
CA SER A 49 2.02 12.24 10.49
C SER A 49 2.54 11.03 11.26
N TYR A 50 2.17 9.81 10.84
CA TYR A 50 2.65 8.60 11.48
C TYR A 50 4.14 8.36 11.19
N GLN A 51 4.60 8.60 9.96
CA GLN A 51 6.02 8.44 9.63
C GLN A 51 6.89 9.30 10.54
N SER A 52 6.51 10.56 10.76
CA SER A 52 7.22 11.46 11.67
C SER A 52 7.19 10.97 13.11
N ALA A 53 6.05 10.46 13.59
CA ALA A 53 5.95 9.88 14.93
C ALA A 53 6.90 8.69 15.12
N VAL A 54 6.94 7.77 14.15
CA VAL A 54 7.83 6.60 14.20
C VAL A 54 9.30 7.01 14.12
N ARG A 55 9.68 7.88 13.18
CA ARG A 55 11.09 8.34 13.07
C ARG A 55 11.59 9.03 14.34
N ASN A 56 10.73 9.81 14.99
CA ASN A 56 11.10 10.51 16.22
C ASN A 56 11.21 9.57 17.42
N ALA A 57 10.31 8.59 17.54
CA ALA A 57 10.27 7.71 18.71
C ALA A 57 11.16 6.47 18.59
N LEU A 58 11.38 5.99 17.36
CA LEU A 58 12.08 4.76 16.99
C LEU A 58 13.08 5.03 15.85
N PRO A 59 14.16 5.80 16.11
CA PRO A 59 15.07 6.27 15.06
C PRO A 59 15.82 5.14 14.34
N ASN A 60 15.94 3.97 14.97
CA ASN A 60 16.64 2.79 14.41
C ASN A 60 15.70 1.80 13.71
N ALA A 61 14.38 2.04 13.74
CA ALA A 61 13.40 1.13 13.16
C ALA A 61 13.13 1.46 11.69
N ASP A 62 13.07 0.42 10.85
CA ASP A 62 12.64 0.56 9.46
C ASP A 62 11.14 0.82 9.37
N ILE A 63 10.75 1.81 8.57
CA ILE A 63 9.34 2.02 8.22
C ILE A 63 9.00 1.15 7.02
N VAL A 64 8.10 0.20 7.23
CA VAL A 64 7.57 -0.68 6.19
C VAL A 64 6.15 -0.24 5.86
N PHE A 65 5.91 0.18 4.62
CA PHE A 65 4.54 0.53 4.23
C PHE A 65 3.70 -0.71 4.01
N ASP A 66 2.52 -0.70 4.61
CA ASP A 66 1.56 -1.77 4.50
C ASP A 66 1.20 -2.03 3.02
N ARG A 67 1.34 -3.29 2.62
CA ARG A 67 1.15 -3.71 1.23
C ARG A 67 -0.26 -3.44 0.73
N PHE A 68 -1.28 -3.55 1.58
CA PHE A 68 -2.66 -3.35 1.15
C PHE A 68 -2.89 -1.89 0.73
N HIS A 69 -2.45 -0.93 1.53
CA HIS A 69 -2.60 0.50 1.23
C HIS A 69 -1.81 0.89 -0.03
N VAL A 70 -0.59 0.36 -0.19
CA VAL A 70 0.22 0.54 -1.40
C VAL A 70 -0.54 0.03 -2.63
N MET A 71 -0.99 -1.23 -2.60
CA MET A 71 -1.71 -1.84 -3.73
C MET A 71 -3.05 -1.16 -4.02
N GLN A 72 -3.75 -0.66 -3.00
CA GLN A 72 -4.98 0.09 -3.15
C GLN A 72 -4.73 1.40 -3.92
N ASN A 73 -3.70 2.16 -3.54
CA ASN A 73 -3.33 3.40 -4.21
C ASN A 73 -2.94 3.18 -5.68
N TYR A 74 -2.11 2.17 -5.96
CA TYR A 74 -1.78 1.79 -7.34
C TYR A 74 -3.03 1.40 -8.13
N SER A 75 -3.93 0.62 -7.53
CA SER A 75 -5.18 0.21 -8.18
C SER A 75 -6.06 1.39 -8.56
N LEU A 76 -6.15 2.40 -7.69
CA LEU A 76 -6.91 3.63 -7.96
C LEU A 76 -6.28 4.44 -9.11
N LEU A 77 -4.95 4.58 -9.11
CA LEU A 77 -4.23 5.30 -10.16
C LEU A 77 -4.40 4.63 -11.52
N ILE A 78 -4.20 3.31 -11.61
CA ILE A 78 -4.37 2.54 -12.85
C ILE A 78 -5.80 2.69 -13.38
N ARG A 79 -6.81 2.59 -12.50
CA ARG A 79 -8.21 2.80 -12.90
C ARG A 79 -8.45 4.21 -13.44
N LYS A 80 -7.89 5.23 -12.79
CA LYS A 80 -8.01 6.63 -13.20
C LYS A 80 -7.42 6.86 -14.59
N GLU A 81 -6.18 6.45 -14.82
CA GLU A 81 -5.51 6.66 -16.11
C GLU A 81 -6.13 5.80 -17.21
N ARG A 82 -6.52 4.55 -16.93
CA ARG A 82 -7.29 3.72 -17.87
C ARG A 82 -8.61 4.40 -18.26
N ASN A 83 -9.36 4.94 -17.30
CA ASN A 83 -10.63 5.60 -17.59
C ASN A 83 -10.43 6.88 -18.41
N LYS A 84 -9.34 7.61 -18.19
CA LYS A 84 -8.95 8.77 -19.00
C LYS A 84 -8.60 8.35 -20.43
N ALA A 85 -7.81 7.29 -20.62
CA ALA A 85 -7.51 6.72 -21.93
C ALA A 85 -8.79 6.25 -22.63
N PHE A 86 -9.66 5.52 -21.92
CA PHE A 86 -10.93 5.04 -22.45
C PHE A 86 -11.85 6.18 -22.89
N ARG A 87 -11.90 7.31 -22.17
CA ARG A 87 -12.72 8.47 -22.57
C ARG A 87 -12.20 9.14 -23.82
N LYS A 88 -10.88 9.24 -23.97
CA LYS A 88 -10.22 9.92 -25.10
C LYS A 88 -10.05 9.05 -26.35
N GLY A 89 -10.10 7.72 -26.19
CA GLY A 89 -9.82 6.79 -27.27
C GLY A 89 -10.91 6.70 -28.34
N THR A 90 -10.48 6.26 -29.51
CA THR A 90 -11.28 5.79 -30.65
C THR A 90 -12.12 4.57 -30.27
N HIS A 91 -13.00 4.14 -31.19
CA HIS A 91 -13.80 2.94 -31.00
C HIS A 91 -12.94 1.68 -30.77
N ASP A 92 -11.87 1.53 -31.55
CA ASP A 92 -11.00 0.35 -31.49
C ASP A 92 -10.14 0.34 -30.22
N GLU A 93 -9.59 1.49 -29.81
CA GLU A 93 -8.86 1.62 -28.55
C GLU A 93 -9.76 1.31 -27.33
N LYS A 94 -11.01 1.77 -27.36
CA LYS A 94 -12.00 1.43 -26.31
C LYS A 94 -12.29 -0.08 -26.26
N LYS A 95 -12.39 -0.73 -27.42
CA LYS A 95 -12.60 -2.17 -27.53
C LYS A 95 -11.39 -2.93 -26.97
N MET A 96 -10.18 -2.51 -27.28
CA MET A 96 -8.94 -3.09 -26.75
C MET A 96 -8.83 -2.92 -25.23
N LEU A 97 -9.13 -1.73 -24.69
CA LEU A 97 -9.10 -1.44 -23.25
C LEU A 97 -10.13 -2.24 -22.44
N LYS A 98 -11.17 -2.79 -23.06
CA LYS A 98 -12.25 -3.48 -22.34
C LYS A 98 -11.74 -4.79 -21.75
N GLY A 99 -11.84 -4.93 -20.43
CA GLY A 99 -11.42 -6.14 -19.71
C GLY A 99 -9.92 -6.24 -19.38
N THR A 100 -9.11 -5.24 -19.71
CA THR A 100 -7.65 -5.24 -19.41
C THR A 100 -7.32 -4.81 -17.98
N LEU A 101 -8.27 -4.20 -17.26
CA LEU A 101 -8.03 -3.68 -15.90
C LEU A 101 -7.50 -4.75 -14.94
N PHE A 102 -8.12 -5.94 -14.94
CA PHE A 102 -7.68 -7.00 -14.05
C PHE A 102 -6.38 -7.67 -14.52
N LEU A 103 -6.00 -7.53 -15.79
CA LEU A 103 -4.69 -7.97 -16.28
C LEU A 103 -3.60 -7.08 -15.66
N LEU A 104 -3.80 -5.77 -15.68
CA LEU A 104 -2.89 -4.78 -15.10
C LEU A 104 -2.73 -4.89 -13.58
N LEU A 105 -3.77 -5.31 -12.87
CA LEU A 105 -3.75 -5.44 -11.41
C LEU A 105 -3.31 -6.83 -10.93
N LYS A 106 -3.18 -7.80 -11.84
CA LYS A 106 -2.77 -9.15 -11.49
C LYS A 106 -1.26 -9.20 -11.32
N ASN A 107 -0.80 -10.02 -10.38
CA ASN A 107 0.63 -10.26 -10.22
C ASN A 107 1.18 -10.90 -11.50
N ALA A 108 2.25 -10.33 -12.08
CA ALA A 108 2.77 -10.74 -13.38
C ALA A 108 3.08 -12.24 -13.47
N PRO A 109 3.73 -12.89 -12.47
CA PRO A 109 3.98 -14.34 -12.49
C PRO A 109 2.72 -15.21 -12.43
N LYS A 110 1.55 -14.62 -12.17
CA LYS A 110 0.26 -15.34 -12.16
C LYS A 110 -0.52 -15.16 -13.46
N LEU A 111 -0.06 -14.34 -14.40
CA LEU A 111 -0.68 -14.24 -15.72
C LEU A 111 -0.44 -15.55 -16.48
N SER A 112 -1.46 -16.05 -17.17
CA SER A 112 -1.24 -17.09 -18.18
C SER A 112 -0.59 -16.48 -19.41
N ASP A 113 0.04 -17.27 -20.28
CA ASP A 113 0.67 -16.79 -21.54
C ASP A 113 -0.29 -15.90 -22.35
N LYS A 114 -1.52 -16.38 -22.60
CA LYS A 114 -2.58 -15.60 -23.28
C LYS A 114 -2.93 -14.26 -22.62
N GLN A 115 -2.75 -14.16 -21.31
CA GLN A 115 -3.01 -12.92 -20.55
C GLN A 115 -1.82 -11.98 -20.62
N SER A 116 -0.59 -12.52 -20.67
CA SER A 116 0.63 -11.75 -20.89
C SER A 116 0.65 -11.19 -22.31
N ASP A 117 0.43 -12.04 -23.33
CA ASP A 117 0.39 -11.62 -24.74
C ASP A 117 -0.61 -10.49 -24.96
N ARG A 118 -1.81 -10.63 -24.37
CA ARG A 118 -2.86 -9.61 -24.44
C ARG A 118 -2.52 -8.32 -23.69
N LEU A 119 -1.65 -8.38 -22.68
CA LEU A 119 -1.18 -7.23 -21.92
C LEU A 119 0.00 -6.54 -22.61
N ASP A 120 0.81 -7.28 -23.37
CA ASP A 120 1.95 -6.79 -24.15
C ASP A 120 1.53 -6.17 -25.50
N ASP A 121 0.65 -6.84 -26.25
CA ASP A 121 -0.34 -6.13 -27.08
C ASP A 121 -1.01 -5.09 -26.16
N TRP A 122 -1.62 -3.99 -26.54
CA TRP A 122 -2.00 -2.94 -25.59
C TRP A 122 -0.83 -2.14 -24.99
N LEU A 123 0.11 -2.70 -24.20
CA LEU A 123 1.21 -1.90 -23.63
C LEU A 123 2.16 -1.37 -24.70
N PHE A 124 2.43 -2.16 -25.73
CA PHE A 124 3.43 -1.88 -26.76
C PHE A 124 2.83 -1.70 -28.17
N SER A 125 1.50 -1.61 -28.27
CA SER A 125 0.79 -1.40 -29.55
C SER A 125 0.52 0.07 -29.89
N ALA A 126 1.20 1.01 -29.22
CA ALA A 126 1.05 2.46 -29.39
C ALA A 126 2.18 3.06 -30.23
#